data_AF-A0A956TH62-F1
#
_entry.id   AF-A0A956TH62-F1
#
_cell.length_a   1.000
_cell.length_b   1.000
_cell.length_c   1.000
_cell.angle_alpha   90.00
_cell.angle_beta   90.00
_cell.angle_gamma   90.00
#
_symmetry.space_group_name_H-M   'P 1'
#
loop_
_entity.id
_entity.type
_entity.pdbx_description
1 polymer ?
#
loop_
_entity_poly.entity_id
_entity_poly.type
_entity_poly.pdbx_seq_one_letter_code
_entity_poly.pdbx_strand_id
1 'polypeptide(L)'
;PVARIDQGMSEYRIDLRKLSVRECWNLSPGLFGFGLLLASKLFRFNLDDGKPTASYIENLIIVPAEEFPAEVYYCLEKTLESANDLGLALAFLYSIPSPKAQGYAAVFVSPDLQFLVEVIYSRLDERVVTGNTVSSRLHPAGELITTGLKRSFDPPDGFEVDYLTDQPLEKLVARHRERMPNKPIQPLPDERKALEYHVLCRNQEFVRRMVERKIYVICEPEVEAKGDATST
;
A
#
# COMPACT_ATOMS: atom_id res chain seq x y z
N PRO A 1 -4.15 -23.42 -12.89
CA PRO A 1 -2.68 -23.27 -12.88
C PRO A 1 -2.28 -21.99 -13.63
N VAL A 2 -2.21 -20.88 -12.90
CA VAL A 2 -1.84 -19.58 -13.46
C VAL A 2 -0.32 -19.53 -13.55
N ALA A 3 0.20 -19.52 -14.77
CA ALA A 3 1.62 -19.35 -15.04
C ALA A 3 2.07 -17.98 -14.50
N ARG A 4 3.03 -17.98 -13.57
CA ARG A 4 3.66 -16.75 -13.05
C ARG A 4 4.45 -16.10 -14.18
N ILE A 5 4.07 -14.88 -14.49
CA ILE A 5 4.78 -14.02 -15.42
C ILE A 5 5.93 -13.38 -14.65
N ASP A 6 7.17 -13.74 -15.01
CA ASP A 6 8.36 -12.91 -14.70
C ASP A 6 8.25 -11.61 -15.51
N GLN A 7 7.72 -10.56 -14.88
CA GLN A 7 7.74 -9.18 -15.40
C GLN A 7 8.31 -8.27 -14.31
N GLY A 8 9.55 -7.82 -14.48
CA GLY A 8 10.09 -6.56 -13.96
C GLY A 8 9.97 -6.23 -12.46
N MET A 9 9.62 -7.20 -11.60
CA MET A 9 9.37 -6.90 -10.18
C MET A 9 10.69 -6.75 -9.44
N SER A 10 10.97 -5.54 -8.96
CA SER A 10 12.09 -5.31 -8.04
C SER A 10 11.60 -5.45 -6.61
N GLU A 11 12.21 -6.33 -5.84
CA GLU A 11 11.88 -6.54 -4.43
C GLU A 11 12.79 -5.71 -3.53
N TYR A 12 12.23 -5.09 -2.50
CA TYR A 12 12.94 -4.26 -1.55
C TYR A 12 12.75 -4.75 -0.13
N ARG A 13 13.81 -4.62 0.65
CA ARG A 13 13.82 -4.75 2.11
C ARG A 13 13.97 -3.40 2.78
N ILE A 14 13.66 -3.33 4.07
CA ILE A 14 13.74 -2.09 4.85
C ILE A 14 15.12 -1.93 5.50
N ASP A 15 15.85 -0.86 5.19
CA ASP A 15 16.98 -0.40 5.99
C ASP A 15 16.48 0.42 7.18
N LEU A 16 16.32 -0.26 8.33
CA LEU A 16 15.84 0.32 9.58
C LEU A 16 16.71 1.50 10.07
N ARG A 17 17.97 1.59 9.63
CA ARG A 17 18.89 2.68 10.02
C ARG A 17 18.51 4.00 9.37
N LYS A 18 17.75 3.98 8.27
CA LYS A 18 17.32 5.16 7.52
C LYS A 18 15.99 5.74 7.98
N LEU A 19 15.26 5.05 8.85
CA LEU A 19 14.01 5.52 9.44
C LEU A 19 14.23 6.79 10.27
N SER A 20 13.28 7.73 10.24
CA SER A 20 13.26 8.85 11.18
C SER A 20 12.89 8.36 12.59
N VAL A 21 13.20 9.14 13.64
CA VAL A 21 12.80 8.80 15.02
C VAL A 21 11.27 8.65 15.12
N ARG A 22 10.52 9.48 14.40
CA ARG A 22 9.06 9.40 14.32
C ARG A 22 8.61 8.10 13.67
N GLU A 23 9.28 7.65 12.61
CA GLU A 23 8.95 6.38 11.94
C GLU A 23 9.26 5.17 12.81
N CYS A 24 10.37 5.20 13.58
CA CYS A 24 10.64 4.17 14.58
C CYS A 24 9.49 4.06 15.60
N TRP A 25 8.98 5.19 16.08
CA TRP A 25 7.85 5.23 17.01
C TRP A 25 6.57 4.71 16.36
N ASN A 26 6.28 5.13 15.13
CA ASN A 26 5.09 4.74 14.39
C ASN A 26 5.05 3.23 14.10
N LEU A 27 6.18 2.63 13.70
CA LEU A 27 6.27 1.19 13.41
C LEU A 27 6.15 0.34 14.69
N SER A 28 6.63 0.84 15.83
CA SER A 28 6.54 0.15 17.11
C SER A 28 6.32 1.12 18.27
N PRO A 29 5.06 1.49 18.57
CA PRO A 29 4.73 2.53 19.55
C PRO A 29 4.94 2.12 21.03
N GLY A 30 5.46 0.93 21.31
CA GLY A 30 5.84 0.50 22.66
C GLY A 30 7.29 0.85 22.99
N LEU A 31 7.58 1.27 24.23
CA LEU A 31 8.94 1.65 24.67
C LEU A 31 10.03 0.65 24.29
N PHE A 32 9.74 -0.65 24.45
CA PHE A 32 10.71 -1.70 24.14
C PHE A 32 11.00 -1.78 22.64
N GLY A 33 9.98 -1.93 21.80
CA GLY A 33 10.18 -2.06 20.36
C GLY A 33 10.65 -0.76 19.71
N PHE A 34 10.18 0.40 20.19
CA PHE A 34 10.74 1.71 19.80
C PHE A 34 12.23 1.80 20.16
N GLY A 35 12.59 1.45 21.40
CA GLY A 35 13.97 1.46 21.87
C GLY A 35 14.86 0.53 21.04
N LEU A 36 14.34 -0.63 20.65
CA LEU A 36 15.04 -1.59 19.80
C LEU A 36 15.28 -1.04 18.38
N LEU A 37 14.27 -0.44 17.75
CA LEU A 37 14.41 0.23 16.45
C LEU A 37 15.33 1.46 16.51
N LEU A 38 15.30 2.20 17.62
CA LEU A 38 16.19 3.35 17.82
C LEU A 38 17.64 2.90 18.04
N ALA A 39 17.85 1.82 18.79
CA ALA A 39 19.17 1.23 19.01
C ALA A 39 19.77 0.71 17.68
N SER A 40 18.99 0.01 16.86
CA SER A 40 19.46 -0.47 15.55
C SER A 40 19.93 0.68 14.66
N LYS A 41 19.20 1.81 14.71
CA LYS A 41 19.59 3.05 14.04
C LYS A 41 20.88 3.67 14.59
N LEU A 42 21.01 3.81 15.92
CA LEU A 42 22.16 4.46 16.56
C LEU A 42 23.45 3.64 16.44
N PHE A 43 23.36 2.33 16.64
CA PHE A 43 24.48 1.41 16.60
C PHE A 43 24.71 0.77 15.21
N ARG A 44 23.89 1.13 14.23
CA ARG A 44 24.00 0.75 12.81
C ARG A 44 23.93 -0.77 12.53
N PHE A 45 23.38 -1.56 13.45
CA PHE A 45 23.04 -2.95 13.17
C PHE A 45 21.68 -3.03 12.48
N ASN A 46 21.53 -3.93 11.50
CA ASN A 46 20.24 -4.14 10.85
C ASN A 46 19.51 -5.27 11.57
N LEU A 47 18.33 -4.98 12.12
CA LEU A 47 17.45 -6.00 12.73
C LEU A 47 16.58 -6.70 11.69
N ASP A 48 16.53 -6.16 10.48
CA ASP A 48 15.82 -6.76 9.37
C ASP A 48 16.51 -8.07 8.96
N ASP A 49 15.71 -9.11 8.73
CA ASP A 49 16.18 -10.45 8.36
C ASP A 49 16.64 -10.53 6.89
N GLY A 50 16.70 -9.38 6.22
CA GLY A 50 17.11 -9.25 4.83
C GLY A 50 16.02 -9.61 3.83
N LYS A 51 14.86 -10.08 4.31
CA LYS A 51 13.82 -10.57 3.42
C LYS A 51 12.98 -9.41 2.87
N PRO A 52 12.51 -9.53 1.62
CA PRO A 52 11.78 -8.44 0.99
C PRO A 52 10.43 -8.16 1.67
N THR A 53 10.07 -6.89 1.68
CA THR A 53 8.89 -6.31 2.36
C THR A 53 8.01 -5.48 1.45
N ALA A 54 8.53 -5.06 0.29
CA ALA A 54 7.82 -4.28 -0.71
C ALA A 54 8.28 -4.65 -2.12
N SER A 55 7.42 -4.43 -3.10
CA SER A 55 7.71 -4.69 -4.52
C SER A 55 7.44 -3.45 -5.37
N TYR A 56 8.34 -3.16 -6.29
CA TYR A 56 8.05 -2.28 -7.44
C TYR A 56 7.26 -3.08 -8.45
N ILE A 57 6.15 -2.52 -8.93
CA ILE A 57 5.33 -3.13 -9.96
C ILE A 57 5.18 -2.17 -11.13
N GLU A 58 5.38 -2.72 -12.33
CA GLU A 58 5.20 -1.99 -13.58
C GLU A 58 3.72 -1.87 -13.97
N ASN A 59 2.90 -2.82 -13.53
CA ASN A 59 1.48 -2.89 -13.85
C ASN A 59 0.68 -3.44 -12.67
N LEU A 60 -0.58 -3.01 -12.51
CA LEU A 60 -1.51 -3.66 -11.60
C LEU A 60 -1.89 -5.03 -12.14
N ILE A 61 -1.90 -6.03 -11.25
CA ILE A 61 -2.41 -7.37 -11.56
C ILE A 61 -3.91 -7.36 -11.28
N ILE A 62 -4.69 -7.08 -12.32
CA ILE A 62 -6.15 -7.03 -12.24
C ILE A 62 -6.71 -8.43 -12.03
N VAL A 63 -7.64 -8.56 -11.08
CA VAL A 63 -8.27 -9.83 -10.70
C VAL A 63 -9.74 -9.79 -11.13
N PRO A 64 -10.21 -10.74 -11.97
CA PRO A 64 -11.63 -10.90 -12.24
C PRO A 64 -12.43 -11.18 -10.96
N ALA A 65 -13.71 -10.79 -10.91
CA ALA A 65 -14.52 -10.94 -9.70
C ALA A 65 -14.69 -12.42 -9.29
N GLU A 66 -14.79 -13.31 -10.28
CA GLU A 66 -14.85 -14.76 -10.13
C GLU A 66 -13.55 -15.40 -9.61
N GLU A 67 -12.41 -14.71 -9.74
CA GLU A 67 -11.11 -15.14 -9.23
C GLU A 67 -10.77 -14.49 -7.88
N PHE A 68 -11.62 -13.58 -7.40
CA PHE A 68 -11.43 -12.93 -6.11
C PHE A 68 -11.66 -13.95 -4.98
N PRO A 69 -10.68 -14.20 -4.09
CA PRO A 69 -10.82 -15.29 -3.13
C PRO A 69 -12.01 -15.08 -2.19
N ALA A 70 -12.83 -16.12 -2.03
CA ALA A 70 -14.05 -16.05 -1.20
C ALA A 70 -13.78 -15.62 0.24
N GLU A 71 -12.64 -16.03 0.80
CA GLU A 71 -12.21 -15.61 2.14
C GLU A 71 -11.93 -14.11 2.21
N VAL A 72 -11.29 -13.54 1.19
CA VAL A 72 -11.02 -12.10 1.11
C VAL A 72 -12.34 -11.34 0.98
N TYR A 73 -13.24 -11.83 0.13
CA TYR A 73 -14.59 -11.27 -0.01
C TYR A 73 -15.31 -11.25 1.34
N TYR A 74 -15.34 -12.37 2.06
CA TYR A 74 -15.97 -12.48 3.37
C TYR A 74 -15.36 -11.51 4.40
N CYS A 75 -14.03 -11.35 4.42
CA CYS A 75 -13.37 -10.39 5.30
C CYS A 75 -13.74 -8.92 4.98
N LEU A 76 -14.04 -8.62 3.72
CA LEU A 76 -14.31 -7.27 3.26
C LEU A 76 -15.81 -6.97 3.08
N GLU A 77 -16.69 -7.97 3.15
CA GLU A 77 -18.12 -7.91 2.80
C GLU A 77 -18.80 -6.64 3.30
N LYS A 78 -18.77 -6.41 4.63
CA LYS A 78 -19.37 -5.22 5.24
C LYS A 78 -18.84 -3.90 4.68
N THR A 79 -17.54 -3.84 4.37
CA THR A 79 -16.93 -2.63 3.82
C THR A 79 -17.31 -2.42 2.36
N LEU A 80 -17.45 -3.50 1.59
CA LEU A 80 -17.93 -3.45 0.21
C LEU A 80 -19.40 -3.02 0.16
N GLU A 81 -20.23 -3.51 1.09
CA GLU A 81 -21.62 -3.06 1.29
C GLU A 81 -21.67 -1.56 1.64
N SER A 82 -20.88 -1.12 2.62
CA SER A 82 -20.75 0.31 2.98
C SER A 82 -20.36 1.18 1.78
N ALA A 83 -19.45 0.71 0.92
CA ALA A 83 -19.04 1.45 -0.27
C ALA A 83 -20.23 1.62 -1.25
N ASN A 84 -21.03 0.57 -1.43
CA ASN A 84 -22.23 0.61 -2.25
C ASN A 84 -23.31 1.55 -1.66
N ASP A 85 -23.53 1.50 -0.35
CA ASP A 85 -24.49 2.37 0.36
C ASP A 85 -24.10 3.86 0.28
N LEU A 86 -22.80 4.15 0.15
CA LEU A 86 -22.27 5.50 -0.09
C LEU A 86 -22.40 5.96 -1.56
N GLY A 87 -22.95 5.12 -2.43
CA GLY A 87 -23.14 5.38 -3.85
C GLY A 87 -21.85 5.29 -4.67
N LEU A 88 -20.83 4.57 -4.18
CA LEU A 88 -19.58 4.39 -4.91
C LEU A 88 -19.69 3.22 -5.88
N ALA A 89 -19.14 3.38 -7.09
CA ALA A 89 -19.13 2.33 -8.10
C ALA A 89 -17.83 1.52 -8.01
N LEU A 90 -17.93 0.19 -7.96
CA LEU A 90 -16.76 -0.68 -8.07
C LEU A 90 -16.15 -0.54 -9.47
N ALA A 91 -14.89 -0.09 -9.56
CA ALA A 91 -14.18 0.06 -10.81
C ALA A 91 -13.42 -1.21 -11.20
N PHE A 92 -12.61 -1.76 -10.28
CA PHE A 92 -11.85 -2.98 -10.50
C PHE A 92 -11.31 -3.56 -9.18
N LEU A 93 -10.89 -4.83 -9.25
CA LEU A 93 -10.18 -5.54 -8.20
C LEU A 93 -8.74 -5.81 -8.67
N TYR A 94 -7.78 -5.80 -7.76
CA TYR A 94 -6.39 -6.13 -8.09
C TYR A 94 -5.68 -6.85 -6.94
N SER A 95 -4.67 -7.66 -7.25
CA SER A 95 -3.79 -8.25 -6.25
C SER A 95 -2.62 -7.30 -5.95
N ILE A 96 -2.26 -7.19 -4.68
CA ILE A 96 -1.08 -6.46 -4.21
C ILE A 96 0.05 -7.49 -4.10
N PRO A 97 1.03 -7.48 -5.03
CA PRO A 97 2.13 -8.43 -4.95
C PRO A 97 2.99 -8.11 -3.74
N SER A 98 3.21 -9.14 -2.93
CA SER A 98 4.14 -9.11 -1.82
C SER A 98 4.78 -10.50 -1.70
N PRO A 99 6.10 -10.58 -1.52
CA PRO A 99 6.80 -11.86 -1.40
C PRO A 99 6.42 -12.61 -0.11
N LYS A 100 5.94 -11.89 0.91
CA LYS A 100 5.57 -12.46 2.21
C LYS A 100 4.07 -12.47 2.47
N ALA A 101 3.30 -11.67 1.74
CA ALA A 101 1.89 -11.45 2.04
C ALA A 101 1.00 -11.70 0.83
N GLN A 102 -0.16 -12.27 1.08
CA GLN A 102 -1.24 -12.29 0.11
C GLN A 102 -2.02 -10.99 0.26
N GLY A 103 -2.03 -10.15 -0.77
CA GLY A 103 -2.70 -8.87 -0.75
C GLY A 103 -3.71 -8.71 -1.88
N TYR A 104 -4.83 -8.06 -1.59
CA TYR A 104 -5.86 -7.71 -2.56
C TYR A 104 -6.44 -6.34 -2.23
N ALA A 105 -6.96 -5.67 -3.24
CA ALA A 105 -7.72 -4.45 -3.04
C ALA A 105 -8.89 -4.35 -4.03
N ALA A 106 -9.95 -3.72 -3.56
CA ALA A 106 -11.08 -3.28 -4.36
C ALA A 106 -11.06 -1.76 -4.48
N VAL A 107 -11.17 -1.25 -5.72
CA VAL A 107 -11.19 0.18 -6.01
C VAL A 107 -12.61 0.60 -6.34
N PHE A 108 -13.14 1.55 -5.59
CA PHE A 108 -14.42 2.20 -5.83
C PHE A 108 -14.21 3.66 -6.20
N VAL A 109 -15.10 4.23 -7.01
CA VAL A 109 -15.00 5.62 -7.48
C VAL A 109 -16.29 6.36 -7.15
N SER A 110 -16.17 7.64 -6.79
CA SER A 110 -17.32 8.49 -6.58
C SER A 110 -18.02 8.82 -7.91
N PRO A 111 -19.35 9.03 -7.92
CA PRO A 111 -20.10 9.30 -9.16
C PRO A 111 -19.65 10.56 -9.91
N ASP A 112 -19.12 11.54 -9.19
CA ASP A 112 -18.59 12.80 -9.71
C ASP A 112 -17.09 12.71 -10.08
N LEU A 113 -16.50 11.53 -9.98
CA LEU A 113 -15.09 11.25 -10.23
C LEU A 113 -14.13 12.11 -9.39
N GLN A 114 -14.57 12.68 -8.28
CA GLN A 114 -13.71 13.54 -7.47
C GLN A 114 -12.76 12.76 -6.55
N PHE A 115 -13.16 11.56 -6.11
CA PHE A 115 -12.33 10.73 -5.23
C PHE A 115 -12.54 9.24 -5.52
N LEU A 116 -11.59 8.43 -5.08
CA LEU A 116 -11.69 6.98 -5.07
C LEU A 116 -11.50 6.43 -3.66
N VAL A 117 -12.01 5.24 -3.44
CA VAL A 117 -11.84 4.45 -2.22
C VAL A 117 -11.14 3.16 -2.57
N GLU A 118 -10.11 2.82 -1.81
CA GLU A 118 -9.53 1.50 -1.80
C GLU A 118 -9.86 0.78 -0.52
N VAL A 119 -10.40 -0.41 -0.67
CA VAL A 119 -10.61 -1.39 0.39
C VAL A 119 -9.54 -2.46 0.24
N ILE A 120 -8.61 -2.49 1.19
CA ILE A 120 -7.40 -3.29 1.14
C ILE A 120 -7.52 -4.46 2.10
N TYR A 121 -7.07 -5.62 1.64
CA TYR A 121 -6.82 -6.80 2.43
C TYR A 121 -5.36 -7.20 2.29
N SER A 122 -4.73 -7.57 3.40
CA SER A 122 -3.41 -8.18 3.41
C SER A 122 -3.34 -9.27 4.47
N ARG A 123 -2.77 -10.41 4.12
CA ARG A 123 -2.47 -11.50 5.04
C ARG A 123 -0.97 -11.77 5.05
N LEU A 124 -0.37 -11.70 6.23
CA LEU A 124 0.99 -12.15 6.49
C LEU A 124 0.91 -13.27 7.53
N ASP A 125 1.25 -14.50 7.12
CA ASP A 125 1.02 -15.72 7.91
C ASP A 125 -0.44 -15.80 8.42
N GLU A 126 -0.66 -15.91 9.72
CA GLU A 126 -2.00 -15.95 10.34
C GLU A 126 -2.60 -14.55 10.57
N ARG A 127 -1.82 -13.48 10.35
CA ARG A 127 -2.25 -12.11 10.64
C ARG A 127 -2.94 -11.50 9.43
N VAL A 128 -4.23 -11.21 9.58
CA VAL A 128 -5.02 -10.43 8.62
C VAL A 128 -5.02 -8.96 9.00
N VAL A 129 -4.83 -8.11 7.99
CA VAL A 129 -4.94 -6.65 8.07
C VAL A 129 -5.90 -6.21 6.97
N THR A 130 -6.94 -5.49 7.37
CA THR A 130 -7.84 -4.79 6.45
C THR A 130 -7.66 -3.29 6.61
N GLY A 131 -7.90 -2.52 5.57
CA GLY A 131 -7.81 -1.07 5.64
C GLY A 131 -8.52 -0.36 4.52
N ASN A 132 -8.86 0.89 4.77
CA ASN A 132 -9.61 1.72 3.84
C ASN A 132 -8.86 3.02 3.60
N THR A 133 -8.77 3.44 2.35
CA THR A 133 -8.13 4.69 1.95
C THR A 133 -9.03 5.43 0.99
N VAL A 134 -9.37 6.68 1.30
CA VAL A 134 -10.09 7.61 0.42
C VAL A 134 -9.08 8.60 -0.12
N SER A 135 -8.98 8.74 -1.44
CA SER A 135 -8.01 9.66 -2.07
C SER A 135 -8.62 10.50 -3.19
N SER A 136 -8.18 11.77 -3.26
CA SER A 136 -8.46 12.70 -4.35
C SER A 136 -7.16 13.28 -4.88
N ARG A 137 -7.04 13.36 -6.20
CA ARG A 137 -5.90 13.99 -6.85
C ARG A 137 -5.92 15.51 -6.67
N LEU A 138 -4.76 16.12 -6.39
CA LEU A 138 -4.59 17.56 -6.28
C LEU A 138 -3.92 18.15 -7.54
N HIS A 139 -4.33 19.36 -7.92
CA HIS A 139 -3.65 20.17 -8.94
C HIS A 139 -2.67 21.18 -8.30
N PRO A 140 -1.44 21.36 -8.82
CA PRO A 140 -0.87 20.74 -10.02
C PRO A 140 -0.30 19.33 -9.82
N ALA A 141 -0.04 18.93 -8.57
CA ALA A 141 0.43 17.60 -8.21
C ALA A 141 0.10 17.31 -6.74
N GLY A 142 0.11 16.02 -6.37
CA GLY A 142 -0.13 15.55 -5.01
C GLY A 142 -1.48 14.85 -4.83
N GLU A 143 -1.75 14.45 -3.60
CA GLU A 143 -2.93 13.67 -3.23
C GLU A 143 -3.47 14.15 -1.89
N LEU A 144 -4.78 14.33 -1.81
CA LEU A 144 -5.49 14.39 -0.55
C LEU A 144 -5.83 12.95 -0.15
N ILE A 145 -5.46 12.51 1.05
CA ILE A 145 -5.74 11.16 1.50
C ILE A 145 -6.39 11.20 2.89
N THR A 146 -7.45 10.42 3.08
CA THR A 146 -8.03 10.10 4.39
C THR A 146 -8.03 8.58 4.55
N THR A 147 -7.33 8.04 5.53
CA THR A 147 -7.15 6.57 5.66
C THR A 147 -7.43 6.07 7.08
N GLY A 148 -8.00 4.86 7.15
CA GLY A 148 -8.16 4.09 8.39
C GLY A 148 -6.91 3.32 8.78
N LEU A 149 -5.88 3.31 7.93
CA LEU A 149 -4.61 2.66 8.21
C LEU A 149 -3.81 3.41 9.28
N LYS A 150 -2.91 2.69 9.94
CA LYS A 150 -1.92 3.30 10.85
C LYS A 150 -0.84 3.99 10.01
N ARG A 151 -0.40 5.16 10.47
CA ARG A 151 0.77 5.81 9.91
C ARG A 151 2.00 4.97 10.20
N SER A 152 2.67 4.50 9.15
CA SER A 152 3.96 3.79 9.28
C SER A 152 5.11 4.71 8.87
N PHE A 153 5.05 5.25 7.66
CA PHE A 153 6.08 6.10 7.07
C PHE A 153 5.60 7.53 6.86
N ASP A 154 6.53 8.46 6.70
CA ASP A 154 6.21 9.79 6.21
C ASP A 154 5.75 9.72 4.75
N PRO A 155 4.64 10.39 4.39
CA PRO A 155 4.10 10.32 3.03
C PRO A 155 5.02 11.06 2.02
N PRO A 156 4.83 10.82 0.71
CA PRO A 156 5.52 11.59 -0.34
C PRO A 156 5.24 13.09 -0.23
N ASP A 157 6.14 13.89 -0.80
CA ASP A 157 5.97 15.35 -0.80
C ASP A 157 4.73 15.72 -1.64
N GLY A 158 3.93 16.67 -1.16
CA GLY A 158 2.65 17.05 -1.78
C GLY A 158 1.46 16.17 -1.41
N PHE A 159 1.66 15.10 -0.63
CA PHE A 159 0.56 14.28 -0.11
C PHE A 159 0.04 14.84 1.23
N GLU A 160 -1.26 15.08 1.31
CA GLU A 160 -1.95 15.54 2.51
C GLU A 160 -2.76 14.39 3.14
N VAL A 161 -2.14 13.66 4.05
CA VAL A 161 -2.73 12.46 4.65
C VAL A 161 -3.32 12.76 6.04
N ASP A 162 -4.62 12.48 6.20
CA ASP A 162 -5.33 12.47 7.48
C ASP A 162 -5.56 11.02 7.92
N TYR A 163 -5.11 10.68 9.13
CA TYR A 163 -5.15 9.31 9.65
C TYR A 163 -6.25 9.20 10.69
N LEU A 164 -7.32 8.49 10.35
CA LEU A 164 -8.43 8.18 11.23
C LEU A 164 -8.42 6.67 11.53
N THR A 165 -7.41 6.24 12.27
CA THR A 165 -7.13 4.82 12.52
C THR A 165 -8.34 4.07 13.06
N ASP A 166 -8.58 2.88 12.49
CA ASP A 166 -9.66 1.96 12.87
C ASP A 166 -11.08 2.57 12.75
N GLN A 167 -11.25 3.65 11.97
CA GLN A 167 -12.57 4.21 11.67
C GLN A 167 -13.25 3.50 10.49
N PRO A 168 -14.59 3.38 10.51
CA PRO A 168 -15.36 2.79 9.42
C PRO A 168 -15.36 3.69 8.17
N LEU A 169 -15.63 3.10 7.01
CA LEU A 169 -15.49 3.74 5.70
C LEU A 169 -16.32 5.03 5.58
N GLU A 170 -17.53 5.05 6.11
CA GLU A 170 -18.46 6.19 6.06
C GLU A 170 -17.85 7.43 6.72
N LYS A 171 -17.16 7.24 7.86
CA LYS A 171 -16.47 8.35 8.54
C LYS A 171 -15.27 8.83 7.74
N LEU A 172 -14.53 7.93 7.09
CA LEU A 172 -13.41 8.32 6.23
C LEU A 172 -13.89 9.14 5.04
N VAL A 173 -14.97 8.70 4.37
CA VAL A 173 -15.56 9.41 3.23
C VAL A 173 -16.16 10.75 3.66
N ALA A 174 -16.90 10.80 4.78
CA ALA A 174 -17.42 12.05 5.31
C ALA A 174 -16.29 13.06 5.61
N ARG A 175 -15.26 12.61 6.33
CA ARG A 175 -14.08 13.44 6.62
C ARG A 175 -13.36 13.90 5.36
N HIS A 176 -13.24 13.02 4.36
CA HIS A 176 -12.62 13.37 3.10
C HIS A 176 -13.38 14.48 2.38
N ARG A 177 -14.71 14.32 2.27
CA ARG A 177 -15.61 15.32 1.66
C ARG A 177 -15.57 16.67 2.38
N GLU A 178 -15.43 16.71 3.70
CA GLU A 178 -15.26 17.96 4.44
C GLU A 178 -13.98 18.73 4.05
N ARG A 179 -12.92 18.01 3.67
CA ARG A 179 -11.61 18.58 3.33
C ARG A 179 -11.54 19.08 1.88
N MET A 180 -12.31 18.49 0.98
CA MET A 180 -12.26 18.75 -0.47
C MET A 180 -12.58 20.20 -0.90
N PRO A 181 -13.59 20.92 -0.34
CA PRO A 181 -13.99 22.23 -0.86
C PRO A 181 -12.89 23.31 -0.86
N ASN A 182 -11.88 23.15 -0.01
CA ASN A 182 -10.75 24.09 0.11
C ASN A 182 -9.51 23.64 -0.66
N LYS A 183 -9.65 22.65 -1.54
CA LYS A 183 -8.54 22.02 -2.26
C LYS A 183 -8.76 22.08 -3.77
N PRO A 184 -7.68 22.24 -4.56
CA PRO A 184 -7.77 22.20 -6.02
C PRO A 184 -7.89 20.75 -6.50
N ILE A 185 -9.06 20.13 -6.29
CA ILE A 185 -9.32 18.74 -6.68
C ILE A 185 -9.33 18.62 -8.21
N GLN A 186 -8.51 17.72 -8.74
CA GLN A 186 -8.55 17.33 -10.14
C GLN A 186 -9.45 16.08 -10.27
N PRO A 187 -10.43 16.06 -11.19
CA PRO A 187 -11.22 14.87 -11.45
C PRO A 187 -10.33 13.67 -11.82
N LEU A 188 -10.73 12.50 -11.34
CA LEU A 188 -10.18 11.21 -11.72
C LEU A 188 -10.51 10.91 -13.19
N PRO A 189 -9.66 10.14 -13.87
CA PRO A 189 -9.99 9.64 -15.20
C PRO A 189 -11.20 8.70 -15.14
N ASP A 190 -12.11 8.85 -16.10
CA ASP A 190 -13.29 8.00 -16.31
C ASP A 190 -12.93 6.69 -17.03
N GLU A 191 -11.91 6.73 -17.90
CA GLU A 191 -11.39 5.55 -18.57
C GLU A 191 -10.70 4.59 -17.58
N ARG A 192 -11.16 3.35 -17.54
CA ARG A 192 -10.64 2.31 -16.63
C ARG A 192 -9.11 2.18 -16.67
N LYS A 193 -8.51 2.16 -17.86
CA LYS A 193 -7.04 2.00 -18.00
C LYS A 193 -6.26 3.19 -17.44
N ALA A 194 -6.78 4.41 -17.61
CA ALA A 194 -6.20 5.60 -17.03
C ALA A 194 -6.37 5.62 -15.50
N LEU A 195 -7.48 5.10 -14.98
CA LEU A 195 -7.70 4.94 -13.54
C LEU A 195 -6.79 3.88 -12.92
N GLU A 196 -6.61 2.73 -13.58
CA GLU A 196 -5.63 1.70 -13.18
C GLU A 196 -4.22 2.30 -13.11
N TYR A 197 -3.83 3.08 -14.13
CA TYR A 197 -2.55 3.79 -14.15
C TYR A 197 -2.43 4.83 -13.03
N HIS A 198 -3.49 5.59 -12.74
CA HIS A 198 -3.50 6.53 -11.62
C HIS A 198 -3.25 5.85 -10.27
N VAL A 199 -3.97 4.74 -9.99
CA VAL A 199 -3.79 3.95 -8.76
C VAL A 199 -2.37 3.37 -8.68
N LEU A 200 -1.86 2.86 -9.80
CA LEU A 200 -0.48 2.38 -9.90
C LEU A 200 0.53 3.47 -9.55
N CYS A 201 0.45 4.64 -10.20
CA CYS A 201 1.36 5.76 -9.95
C CYS A 201 1.34 6.19 -8.49
N ARG A 202 0.14 6.29 -7.88
CA ARG A 202 0.01 6.66 -6.48
C ARG A 202 0.69 5.64 -5.57
N ASN A 203 0.50 4.35 -5.82
CA ASN A 203 1.15 3.30 -5.03
C ASN A 203 2.68 3.30 -5.21
N GLN A 204 3.15 3.50 -6.45
CA GLN A 204 4.58 3.59 -6.75
C GLN A 204 5.24 4.84 -6.19
N GLU A 205 4.51 5.92 -5.98
CA GLU A 205 5.04 7.15 -5.40
C GLU A 205 5.51 6.95 -3.95
N PHE A 206 4.78 6.14 -3.17
CA PHE A 206 5.22 5.74 -1.84
C PHE A 206 6.50 4.89 -1.89
N VAL A 207 6.57 3.91 -2.81
CA VAL A 207 7.77 3.07 -2.99
C VAL A 207 8.96 3.92 -3.41
N ARG A 208 8.79 4.77 -4.43
CA ARG A 208 9.79 5.71 -4.95
C ARG A 208 10.34 6.58 -3.82
N ARG A 209 9.45 7.18 -3.02
CA ARG A 209 9.85 8.00 -1.87
C ARG A 209 10.71 7.23 -0.87
N MET A 210 10.36 5.98 -0.57
CA MET A 210 11.14 5.15 0.34
C MET A 210 12.51 4.76 -0.24
N VAL A 211 12.60 4.51 -1.54
CA VAL A 211 13.87 4.26 -2.25
C VAL A 211 14.76 5.50 -2.23
N GLU A 212 14.22 6.69 -2.52
CA GLU A 212 14.98 7.96 -2.47
C GLU A 212 15.56 8.26 -1.09
N ARG A 213 14.79 7.93 -0.03
CA ARG A 213 15.23 8.03 1.36
C ARG A 213 16.19 6.92 1.78
N LYS A 214 16.47 5.98 0.88
CA LYS A 214 17.27 4.77 1.10
C LYS A 214 16.69 3.85 2.19
N ILE A 215 15.40 4.01 2.50
CA ILE A 215 14.66 3.13 3.41
C ILE A 215 14.40 1.80 2.70
N TYR A 216 13.95 1.83 1.45
CA TYR A 216 13.86 0.64 0.62
C TYR A 216 15.18 0.41 -0.13
N VAL A 217 15.77 -0.77 0.09
CA VAL A 217 17.00 -1.23 -0.54
C VAL A 217 16.70 -2.48 -1.33
N ILE A 218 17.19 -2.57 -2.57
CA ILE A 218 16.98 -3.72 -3.45
C ILE A 218 17.49 -4.98 -2.76
N CYS A 219 16.70 -6.05 -2.80
CA CYS A 219 17.17 -7.38 -2.48
C CYS A 219 17.94 -7.90 -3.70
N GLU A 220 19.24 -8.15 -3.56
CA GLU A 220 19.97 -8.84 -4.61
C GLU A 220 19.37 -10.25 -4.74
N PRO A 221 19.13 -10.75 -5.96
CA PRO A 221 18.70 -12.12 -6.14
C PRO A 221 19.73 -13.03 -5.48
N GLU A 222 19.28 -13.97 -4.64
CA GLU A 222 20.19 -15.00 -4.13
C GLU A 222 20.81 -15.69 -5.33
N VAL A 223 22.10 -15.43 -5.57
CA VAL A 223 22.87 -16.21 -6.52
C VAL A 223 22.92 -17.58 -5.90
N GLU A 224 22.06 -18.49 -6.36
CA GLU A 224 22.18 -19.91 -6.04
C GLU A 224 23.63 -20.27 -6.29
N ALA A 225 24.38 -20.49 -5.22
CA ALA A 225 25.73 -20.99 -5.31
C ALA A 225 25.57 -22.35 -5.98
N LYS A 226 25.84 -22.40 -7.29
CA LYS A 226 26.00 -23.65 -8.02
C LYS A 226 27.06 -24.41 -7.25
N GLY A 227 26.61 -25.37 -6.46
CA GLY A 227 27.47 -26.39 -5.89
C GLY A 227 27.99 -27.21 -7.05
N ASP A 228 29.05 -26.75 -7.70
CA ASP A 228 29.93 -27.60 -8.48
C ASP A 228 30.67 -28.51 -7.49
N ALA A 229 29.93 -29.49 -6.97
CA ALA A 229 30.47 -30.73 -6.45
C ALA A 229 30.59 -31.70 -7.63
N THR A 230 31.43 -31.37 -8.62
CA THR A 230 32.00 -32.40 -9.48
C THR A 230 33.07 -33.13 -8.68
N SER A 231 32.61 -34.20 -8.04
CA SER A 231 33.47 -35.29 -7.62
C SER A 231 34.10 -35.92 -8.87
N THR A 232 35.43 -35.89 -8.96
CA THR A 232 36.28 -36.98 -9.48
C THR A 232 37.71 -36.76 -9.06
#